data_AF-A0A2M8EW76-F1
#
_entry.id   AF-A0A2M8EW76-F1
#
_cell.length_a   1.000
_cell.length_b   1.000
_cell.length_c   1.000
_cell.angle_alpha   90.00
_cell.angle_beta   90.00
_cell.angle_gamma   90.00
#
_symmetry.space_group_name_H-M   'P 1'
#
loop_
_entity.id
_entity.type
_entity.pdbx_description
1 polymer ?
#
loop_
_entity_poly.entity_id
_entity_poly.type
_entity_poly.pdbx_seq_one_letter_code
_entity_poly.pdbx_strand_id
1 'polypeptide(L)' 'TMWRKIKPTLCKDERQIHEDIDIALHIRDVGGKICFDRTNIAMTSTRRLVQKPQSFFLEYPQRLIRMMITH' A
#
# COMPACT_ATOMS: atom_id res chain seq x y z
N THR A 1 -17.60 8.07 -3.65
CA THR A 1 -16.57 7.68 -2.65
C THR A 1 -15.19 7.86 -3.27
N MET A 2 -14.13 8.03 -2.46
CA MET A 2 -12.75 8.14 -2.98
C MET A 2 -12.36 6.92 -3.82
N TRP A 3 -12.80 5.73 -3.40
CA TRP A 3 -12.61 4.47 -4.12
C TRP A 3 -13.03 4.52 -5.60
N ARG A 4 -14.20 5.08 -5.91
CA ARG A 4 -14.70 5.18 -7.29
C ARG A 4 -13.82 6.08 -8.18
N LYS A 5 -13.08 7.01 -7.59
CA LYS A 5 -12.19 7.94 -8.32
C LYS A 5 -10.87 7.28 -8.70
N ILE A 6 -10.29 6.50 -7.77
CA ILE A 6 -8.95 5.91 -7.94
C ILE A 6 -8.98 4.53 -8.59
N LYS A 7 -10.07 3.76 -8.43
CA LYS A 7 -10.16 2.39 -8.95
C LYS A 7 -9.79 2.25 -10.45
N PRO A 8 -10.17 3.17 -11.36
CA PRO A 8 -9.80 3.07 -12.77
C PRO A 8 -8.30 3.27 -13.05
N THR A 9 -7.57 3.93 -12.14
CA THR A 9 -6.16 4.29 -12.33
C THR A 9 -5.20 3.33 -11.63
N LEU A 10 -5.69 2.46 -10.74
CA LEU A 10 -4.86 1.49 -10.02
C LEU A 10 -4.07 0.58 -10.97
N CYS A 11 -2.85 0.26 -10.56
CA CYS A 11 -2.00 -0.66 -11.30
C CYS A 11 -2.55 -2.09 -11.26
N LYS A 12 -2.59 -2.76 -12.43
CA LYS A 12 -3.17 -4.11 -12.56
C LYS A 12 -2.16 -5.25 -12.30
N ASP A 13 -0.87 -4.95 -12.29
CA ASP A 13 0.18 -5.94 -12.07
C ASP A 13 0.67 -5.94 -10.62
N GLU A 14 0.09 -6.83 -9.82
CA GLU A 14 0.39 -7.02 -8.40
C GLU A 14 1.86 -7.44 -8.12
N ARG A 15 2.61 -7.87 -9.14
CA ARG A 15 4.03 -8.25 -8.99
C ARG A 15 4.97 -7.05 -9.00
N GLN A 16 4.49 -5.90 -9.45
CA GLN A 16 5.29 -4.68 -9.59
C GLN A 16 4.99 -3.65 -8.52
N ILE A 17 3.79 -3.70 -7.93
CA ILE A 17 3.33 -2.72 -6.97
C ILE A 17 3.17 -3.30 -5.57
N HIS A 18 3.17 -2.39 -4.59
CA HIS A 18 2.61 -2.68 -3.29
C HIS A 18 1.24 -1.99 -3.20
N GLU A 19 0.17 -2.79 -3.13
CA GLU A 19 -1.24 -2.35 -3.18
C GLU A 19 -1.53 -1.12 -2.32
N ASP A 20 -1.16 -1.15 -1.03
CA ASP A 20 -1.44 -0.06 -0.10
C ASP A 20 -0.80 1.27 -0.54
N ILE A 21 0.40 1.21 -1.12
CA ILE A 21 1.13 2.40 -1.56
C ILE A 21 0.60 2.88 -2.91
N ASP A 22 0.27 1.97 -3.83
CA ASP A 22 -0.38 2.31 -5.10
C ASP A 22 -1.69 3.07 -4.86
N ILE A 23 -2.53 2.55 -3.95
CA ILE A 23 -3.74 3.23 -3.49
C ILE A 23 -3.42 4.61 -2.92
N ALA A 24 -2.39 4.73 -2.07
CA ALA A 24 -2.03 6.00 -1.45
C ALA A 24 -1.58 7.06 -2.48
N LEU A 25 -0.79 6.67 -3.48
CA LEU A 25 -0.34 7.54 -4.57
C LEU A 25 -1.53 8.01 -5.41
N HIS A 26 -2.39 7.10 -5.85
CA HIS A 26 -3.56 7.47 -6.66
C HIS A 26 -4.57 8.33 -5.90
N ILE A 27 -4.71 8.16 -4.57
CA ILE A 27 -5.50 9.08 -3.74
C ILE A 27 -4.88 10.48 -3.76
N ARG A 28 -3.56 10.60 -3.62
CA ARG A 28 -2.84 11.88 -3.67
C ARG A 28 -3.00 12.55 -5.04
N ASP A 29 -2.88 11.80 -6.12
CA ASP A 29 -2.92 12.33 -7.50
C ASP A 29 -4.29 12.93 -7.86
N VAL A 30 -5.38 12.42 -7.27
CA VAL A 30 -6.73 13.01 -7.42
C VAL A 30 -7.04 14.10 -6.37
N GLY A 31 -6.03 14.58 -5.63
CA GLY A 31 -6.15 15.62 -4.60
C GLY A 31 -6.82 15.13 -3.30
N GLY A 32 -6.88 13.82 -3.07
CA GLY A 32 -7.39 13.23 -1.85
C GLY A 32 -6.45 13.39 -0.67
N LYS A 33 -7.00 13.28 0.54
CA LYS A 33 -6.25 13.32 1.80
C LYS A 33 -6.41 12.00 2.56
N ILE A 34 -5.30 11.48 3.05
CA ILE A 34 -5.27 10.33 3.95
C ILE A 34 -5.01 10.86 5.36
N CYS A 35 -5.85 10.47 6.31
CA CYS A 35 -5.77 10.93 7.69
C CYS A 35 -5.60 9.72 8.62
N PHE A 36 -4.79 9.90 9.65
CA PHE A 36 -4.62 8.89 10.70
C PHE A 36 -5.59 9.17 11.83
N ASP A 37 -6.45 8.19 12.14
CA ASP A 37 -7.37 8.26 13.27
C ASP A 37 -6.81 7.45 14.44
N ARG A 38 -6.43 8.15 15.52
CA ARG A 38 -5.89 7.54 16.74
C ARG A 38 -6.92 6.73 17.52
N THR A 39 -8.21 6.95 17.27
CA THR A 39 -9.30 6.25 17.94
C THR A 39 -9.67 4.95 17.24
N ASN A 40 -9.25 4.78 15.98
CA ASN A 40 -9.48 3.59 15.19
C ASN A 40 -8.44 2.51 15.51
N ILE A 41 -8.69 1.75 16.57
CA ILE A 41 -7.82 0.68 17.05
C ILE A 41 -8.27 -0.65 16.44
N ALA A 42 -7.44 -1.25 15.59
CA ALA A 42 -7.66 -2.57 15.02
C ALA A 42 -6.56 -3.54 15.48
N MET A 43 -6.95 -4.75 15.88
CA MET A 43 -5.99 -5.83 16.17
C MET A 43 -5.44 -6.42 14.87
N THR A 44 -4.13 -6.64 14.81
CA THR A 44 -3.48 -7.29 13.66
C THR A 44 -2.80 -8.59 14.08
N SER A 45 -2.78 -9.57 13.18
CA SER A 45 -2.10 -10.84 13.40
C SER A 45 -0.62 -10.73 13.04
N THR A 46 0.26 -11.07 13.98
CA THR A 46 1.72 -11.12 13.77
C THR A 46 2.20 -12.37 13.02
N ARG A 47 1.29 -13.21 12.51
CA ARG A 47 1.62 -14.48 11.83
C ARG A 47 2.70 -14.36 10.75
N ARG A 48 2.68 -13.32 9.91
CA ARG A 48 3.70 -13.12 8.86
C ARG A 48 5.06 -12.70 9.42
N LEU A 49 5.08 -11.89 10.48
CA LEU A 49 6.31 -11.50 11.17
C LEU A 49 6.99 -12.72 11.82
N VAL A 50 6.20 -13.64 12.37
CA VAL A 50 6.70 -14.85 13.03
C VAL A 50 7.13 -15.91 12.02
N GLN A 51 6.32 -16.17 10.99
CA GLN A 51 6.55 -17.31 10.08
C GLN A 51 7.43 -16.97 8.88
N LYS A 52 7.44 -15.71 8.41
CA LYS A 52 8.19 -15.27 7.22
C LYS A 52 8.72 -13.84 7.41
N PRO A 53 9.63 -13.60 8.37
CA PRO A 53 10.14 -12.27 8.66
C PRO A 53 10.83 -11.63 7.44
N GLN A 54 11.51 -12.42 6.61
CA GLN A 54 12.16 -11.93 5.39
C GLN A 54 11.19 -11.29 4.40
N SER A 55 9.96 -11.81 4.26
CA SER A 55 8.97 -11.20 3.37
C SER A 55 8.49 -9.83 3.88
N PHE A 56 8.61 -9.59 5.19
CA PHE A 56 8.23 -8.31 5.80
C PHE A 56 9.39 -7.30 5.78
N PHE A 57 10.63 -7.76 5.99
CA PHE A 57 11.78 -6.85 6.09
C PHE A 57 12.55 -6.64 4.77
N LEU A 58 12.43 -7.53 3.79
CA LEU A 58 13.17 -7.44 2.51
C LEU A 58 12.26 -7.23 1.29
N GLU A 59 11.21 -8.05 1.12
CA GLU A 59 10.33 -7.89 -0.04
C GLU A 59 9.54 -6.58 0.00
N TYR A 60 9.16 -6.13 1.19
CA TYR A 60 8.38 -4.90 1.40
C TYR A 60 9.16 -3.65 0.96
N PRO A 61 10.38 -3.39 1.46
CA PRO A 61 11.18 -2.26 1.00
C PRO A 61 11.57 -2.38 -0.48
N GLN A 62 11.87 -3.58 -0.96
CA GLN A 62 12.23 -3.79 -2.37
C GLN A 62 11.08 -3.44 -3.31
N ARG A 63 9.84 -3.86 -3.01
CA ARG A 63 8.65 -3.49 -3.80
C ARG A 63 8.39 -1.99 -3.74
N LEU A 64 8.58 -1.36 -2.58
CA LEU A 64 8.44 0.09 -2.41
C LEU A 64 9.44 0.86 -3.29
N ILE A 65 10.72 0.47 -3.27
CA ILE A 65 11.77 1.08 -4.11
C ILE A 65 11.45 0.89 -5.59
N ARG A 66 11.06 -0.33 -5.99
CA ARG A 66 10.71 -0.62 -7.38
C ARG A 66 9.55 0.25 -7.86
N MET A 67 8.54 0.43 -7.02
CA MET A 67 7.39 1.27 -7.34
C MET A 67 7.76 2.74 -7.49
N MET A 68 8.63 3.30 -6.64
CA MET A 68 9.12 4.68 -6.80
C MET A 68 9.90 4.91 -8.10
N ILE A 69 10.44 3.86 -8.73
CA ILE A 69 11.17 3.95 -10.00
C ILE A 69 10.20 3.87 -11.19
N THR A 70 9.10 3.13 -11.06
CA THR A 70 8.16 2.84 -12.16
C THR A 70 6.91 3.72 -12.20
N HIS A 71 6.58 4.38 -11.10
CA HIS A 71 5.38 5.24 -10.91
C HIS A 71 5.79 6.71 -11.04
#